data_AF-A0A2G1ZRC1-F1
#
_entry.id   AF-A0A2G1ZRC1-F1
#
_cell.length_a   1.000
_cell.length_b   1.000
_cell.length_c   1.000
_cell.angle_alpha   90.00
_cell.angle_beta   90.00
_cell.angle_gamma   90.00
#
_symmetry.space_group_name_H-M   'P 1'
#
loop_
_entity.id
_entity.type
_entity.pdbx_description
1 polymer ?
#
loop_
_entity_poly.entity_id
_entity_poly.type
_entity_poly.pdbx_seq_one_letter_code
_entity_poly.pdbx_strand_id
1 'polypeptide(L)' 'MKKLLITREIAAPVIAQAREMFDVTVHEGGALDGAAAAQALREYDAILP' A
#
# COMPACT_ATOMS: atom_id res chain seq x y z
N MET A 1 -3.04 13.03 -6.09
CA MET A 1 -2.67 12.51 -4.75
C MET A 1 -1.68 11.38 -4.97
N LYS A 2 -0.63 11.24 -4.14
CA LYS A 2 0.35 10.14 -4.31
C LYS A 2 -0.30 8.80 -3.99
N LYS A 3 0.06 7.73 -4.72
CA LYS A 3 -0.50 6.38 -4.56
C LYS A 3 0.29 5.59 -3.52
N LEU A 4 -0.41 5.07 -2.51
CA LEU A 4 0.16 4.24 -1.45
C LEU A 4 -0.44 2.84 -1.50
N LEU A 5 0.42 1.82 -1.57
CA LEU A 5 0.04 0.43 -1.37
C LEU A 5 0.38 -0.01 0.05
N ILE A 6 -0.60 -0.56 0.78
CA ILE A 6 -0.39 -1.19 2.09
C ILE A 6 -0.50 -2.71 1.91
N THR A 7 0.53 -3.47 2.28
CA THR A 7 0.59 -4.91 1.97
C THR A 7 0.17 -5.83 3.12
N ARG A 8 -0.02 -5.30 4.32
CA ARG A 8 -0.45 -6.04 5.50
C ARG A 8 -1.51 -5.29 6.27
N GLU A 9 -2.23 -6.03 7.10
CA GLU A 9 -3.14 -5.43 8.06
C GLU A 9 -2.35 -4.55 9.04
N ILE A 10 -2.74 -3.28 9.11
CA ILE A 10 -2.26 -2.32 10.09
C ILE A 10 -3.48 -1.70 10.79
N ALA A 11 -3.24 -1.04 11.91
CA ALA A 11 -4.32 -0.47 12.71
C ALA A 11 -5.22 0.47 11.88
N ALA A 12 -6.54 0.27 11.96
CA ALA A 12 -7.53 1.05 11.21
C ALA A 12 -7.36 2.59 11.30
N PRO A 13 -6.95 3.18 12.45
CA PRO A 13 -6.68 4.62 12.52
C PRO A 13 -5.54 5.07 11.60
N VAL A 14 -4.54 4.21 11.36
CA VAL A 14 -3.41 4.51 10.45
C VAL A 14 -3.90 4.51 9.00
N ILE A 15 -4.76 3.57 8.63
CA ILE A 15 -5.38 3.52 7.28
C ILE A 15 -6.26 4.77 7.07
N ALA A 16 -7.03 5.17 8.08
CA ALA A 16 -7.87 6.35 8.03
C ALA A 16 -7.02 7.62 7.80
N GLN A 17 -5.96 7.81 8.57
CA GLN A 17 -5.03 8.92 8.39
C GLN A 17 -4.33 8.88 7.02
N ALA A 18 -3.90 7.71 6.56
CA ALA A 18 -3.24 7.57 5.26
C ALA A 18 -4.16 8.01 4.10
N ARG A 19 -5.46 7.70 4.19
CA ARG A 19 -6.46 8.11 3.18
C ARG A 19 -6.69 9.61 3.10
N GLU A 20 -6.32 10.38 4.12
CA GLU A 20 -6.37 11.84 4.08
C GLU A 20 -5.22 12.43 3.23
N MET A 21 -4.14 11.68 3.03
CA MET A 21 -2.91 12.16 2.39
C MET A 21 -2.57 11.45 1.08
N PHE A 22 -3.02 10.20 0.91
CA PHE A 22 -2.66 9.29 -0.17
C PHE A 22 -3.88 8.64 -0.81
N ASP A 23 -3.73 8.26 -2.08
CA ASP A 23 -4.65 7.34 -2.75
C ASP A 23 -4.27 5.92 -2.31
N VAL A 24 -4.97 5.41 -1.30
CA VAL A 24 -4.61 4.18 -0.58
C VAL A 24 -5.27 2.96 -1.20
N THR A 25 -4.45 1.99 -1.61
CA THR A 25 -4.85 0.61 -1.86
C THR A 25 -4.39 -0.28 -0.72
N VAL A 26 -5.28 -1.16 -0.22
CA VAL A 26 -4.94 -2.18 0.77
C VAL A 26 -4.94 -3.53 0.07
N HIS A 27 -3.83 -4.26 0.14
CA HIS A 27 -3.67 -5.57 -0.44
C HIS A 27 -4.02 -6.66 0.59
N GLU A 28 -4.93 -7.57 0.22
CA GLU A 28 -5.42 -8.63 1.11
C GLU A 28 -4.63 -9.95 0.98
N GLY A 29 -3.72 -10.05 0.00
CA GLY A 29 -2.96 -11.27 -0.30
C GLY A 29 -1.69 -11.50 0.54
N GLY A 30 -1.41 -10.62 1.51
CA GLY A 30 -0.23 -10.72 2.38
C GLY A 30 1.07 -10.29 1.69
N ALA A 31 2.18 -10.97 2.01
CA ALA A 31 3.49 -10.56 1.50
C ALA A 31 3.59 -10.71 -0.02
N LEU A 32 4.04 -9.65 -0.70
CA LEU A 32 4.34 -9.69 -2.12
C LEU A 32 5.62 -10.49 -2.38
N ASP A 33 5.62 -11.30 -3.43
CA ASP A 33 6.86 -11.84 -3.98
C ASP A 33 7.64 -10.75 -4.75
N GLY A 34 8.86 -11.09 -5.20
CA GLY A 34 9.71 -10.12 -5.89
C GLY A 34 9.14 -9.58 -7.19
N ALA A 35 8.35 -10.38 -7.93
CA ALA A 35 7.75 -9.95 -9.18
C ALA A 35 6.56 -9.02 -8.94
N ALA A 36 5.71 -9.36 -7.97
CA ALA A 36 4.59 -8.52 -7.54
C ALA A 36 5.08 -7.20 -6.94
N ALA A 37 6.13 -7.21 -6.12
CA ALA A 37 6.74 -6.00 -5.58
C ALA A 37 7.33 -5.12 -6.70
N ALA A 38 8.02 -5.71 -7.69
CA ALA A 38 8.55 -4.96 -8.82
C ALA A 38 7.46 -4.32 -9.68
N GLN A 39 6.31 -4.97 -9.83
CA GLN A 39 5.15 -4.38 -10.50
C GLN A 39 4.54 -3.25 -9.66
N ALA A 40 4.34 -3.47 -8.35
CA ALA A 40 3.81 -2.47 -7.45
C ALA A 40 4.65 -1.18 -7.42
N LEU A 41 5.98 -1.29 -7.47
CA LEU A 41 6.88 -0.13 -7.52
C LEU A 41 6.74 0.73 -8.79
N ARG A 42 6.10 0.22 -9.84
CA ARG A 42 5.79 1.00 -11.06
C ARG A 42 4.44 1.72 -10.96
N GLU A 43 3.51 1.17 -10.18
CA GLU A 43 2.12 1.61 -10.10
C GLU A 43 1.87 2.56 -8.92
N TYR A 44 2.64 2.40 -7.85
CA TYR A 44 2.51 3.12 -6.59
C TYR A 44 3.74 3.99 -6.33
N ASP A 45 3.53 5.16 -5.73
CA ASP A 45 4.60 6.06 -5.34
C ASP A 45 5.28 5.59 -4.04
N ALA A 46 4.58 4.81 -3.22
CA ALA A 46 5.08 4.23 -1.99
C ALA A 46 4.43 2.87 -1.68
N ILE A 47 5.20 2.00 -1.04
CA ILE A 47 4.74 0.71 -0.52
C ILE A 47 5.03 0.68 0.98
N LEU A 48 4.00 0.39 1.77
CA LEU A 48 4.08 0.22 3.22
C LEU A 48 3.80 -1.26 3.56
N PRO A 49 4.81 -1.99 4.08
CA PRO A 49 4.67 -3.37 4.50
C PRO A 49 3.57 -3.58 5.52
#